data_AF-A0A8T7K3X7-F1
#
_entry.id   AF-A0A8T7K3X7-F1
#
_cell.length_a   1.000
_cell.length_b   1.000
_cell.length_c   1.000
_cell.angle_alpha   90.00
_cell.angle_beta   90.00
_cell.angle_gamma   90.00
#
_symmetry.space_group_name_H-M   'P 1'
#
loop_
_entity.id
_entity.type
_entity.pdbx_description
1 polymer ?
#
loop_
_entity_poly.entity_id
_entity_poly.type
_entity_poly.pdbx_seq_one_letter_code
_entity_poly.pdbx_strand_id
1 'polypeptide(L)'
;MKSFRLLLLLVLLGILLSAVFFVRAVCNPSDTGTAGNDSILCDTANQPSGIVTGEGGDDLIVVEAGVVTTVDFGPDTISTAPGSGNDTLVNNGVIDDVYGDSNTGSGSGNDTLINNGTSGALVGDAADGVGSGNDTLINNGTTADLYGDSQTNDGSGSDTLINNGIIIGEIVGDSVLANGSGDDTIINNGVVLASSIYGDSASSGVSTGNDTITNNGTTNSIYGDNASGTGTGNDTITNNGVVNGSIIAGGGSDTVIMAAGSAVVGGTIDGGAGYDVLTFNVSSTDPAVILDAAQRLAAANPAGGTIVLLGQTYTWTNFEELAQLIFSVVRLNGYGDPLAVFCALGGGIEVYVIAGQQGVFALSVSSQTISNGLARAAGSGSSVLTLGTAAAATVYATSSGQVQVNHASGFSFMFTYQLFCGGLPDANGAPIGAQPELEDELPGNSIINRPFSG
;
A
#
# COMPACT_ATOMS: atom_id res chain seq x y z
N MET A 1 8.78 5.64 7.17
CA MET A 1 8.91 6.80 8.09
C MET A 1 10.08 7.76 7.82
N LYS A 2 11.30 7.32 7.44
CA LYS A 2 12.40 8.26 7.12
C LYS A 2 12.33 8.90 5.71
N SER A 3 11.69 8.25 4.74
CA SER A 3 11.47 8.77 3.39
C SER A 3 10.40 9.86 3.35
N PHE A 4 9.31 9.69 4.09
CA PHE A 4 8.20 10.65 4.18
C PHE A 4 8.63 12.02 4.73
N ARG A 5 9.49 12.03 5.76
CA ARG A 5 10.08 13.27 6.28
C ARG A 5 10.98 13.98 5.28
N LEU A 6 11.55 13.26 4.31
CA LEU A 6 12.41 13.82 3.28
C LEU A 6 11.58 14.40 2.12
N LEU A 7 10.48 13.73 1.74
CA LEU A 7 9.53 14.23 0.74
C LEU A 7 8.85 15.52 1.23
N LEU A 8 8.34 15.52 2.47
CA LEU A 8 7.75 16.72 3.08
C LEU A 8 8.75 17.88 3.16
N LEU A 9 10.02 17.61 3.49
CA LEU A 9 11.07 18.63 3.51
C LEU A 9 11.43 19.14 2.11
N LEU A 10 11.41 18.28 1.09
CA LEU A 10 11.72 18.66 -0.29
C LEU A 10 10.59 19.46 -0.93
N VAL A 11 9.33 19.14 -0.62
CA VAL A 11 8.16 19.94 -1.02
C VAL A 11 8.22 21.32 -0.36
N LEU A 12 8.44 21.39 0.96
CA LEU A 12 8.63 22.66 1.68
C LEU A 12 9.83 23.47 1.17
N LEU A 13 10.94 22.82 0.79
CA LEU A 13 12.14 23.49 0.28
C LEU A 13 11.96 23.95 -1.18
N GLY A 14 11.17 23.23 -1.99
CA GLY A 14 10.77 23.63 -3.33
C GLY A 14 9.89 24.87 -3.31
N ILE A 15 8.92 24.92 -2.39
CA ILE A 15 8.04 26.07 -2.14
C ILE A 15 8.85 27.31 -1.70
N LEU A 16 9.95 27.13 -0.95
CA LEU A 16 10.80 28.24 -0.50
C LEU A 16 11.76 28.79 -1.57
N LEU A 17 12.05 28.04 -2.64
CA LEU A 17 13.01 28.45 -3.68
C LEU A 17 12.39 29.11 -4.92
N SER A 18 11.06 29.14 -5.06
CA SER A 18 10.36 29.70 -6.23
C SER A 18 10.20 31.23 -6.21
N ALA A 19 10.76 31.96 -5.23
CA ALA A 19 10.59 33.41 -5.05
C ALA A 19 11.14 34.28 -6.22
N VAL A 20 10.42 34.28 -7.34
CA VAL A 20 10.50 35.24 -8.45
C VAL A 20 9.35 36.23 -8.23
N PHE A 21 9.65 37.51 -7.99
CA PHE A 21 8.72 38.64 -7.81
C PHE A 21 7.20 38.35 -7.90
N PHE A 22 6.63 37.74 -6.85
CA PHE A 22 5.19 37.52 -6.74
C PHE A 22 4.50 38.80 -6.25
N VAL A 23 3.39 39.14 -6.88
CA VAL A 23 2.39 40.03 -6.29
C VAL A 23 1.77 39.24 -5.13
N ARG A 24 1.95 39.71 -3.90
CA ARG A 24 1.28 39.14 -2.73
C ARG A 24 -0.08 39.80 -2.59
N ALA A 25 -1.14 39.05 -2.90
CA ALA A 25 -2.49 39.44 -2.52
C ALA A 25 -2.73 39.02 -1.05
N VAL A 26 -3.47 39.83 -0.32
CA VAL A 26 -3.89 39.55 1.05
C VAL A 26 -5.41 39.52 1.02
N CYS A 27 -6.03 38.52 1.65
CA CYS A 27 -7.49 38.36 1.70
C CYS A 27 -8.09 39.60 2.37
N ASN A 28 -8.71 40.47 1.57
CA ASN A 28 -8.98 41.90 1.83
C ASN A 28 -7.77 42.86 1.62
N PRO A 29 -7.81 43.73 0.58
CA PRO A 29 -9.00 44.10 -0.19
C PRO A 29 -9.31 43.27 -1.44
N SER A 30 -8.57 42.21 -1.78
CA SER A 30 -8.97 41.34 -2.90
C SER A 30 -8.92 39.87 -2.49
N ASP A 31 -10.10 39.31 -2.26
CA ASP A 31 -10.38 37.88 -2.20
C ASP A 31 -10.35 37.27 -3.63
N THR A 32 -9.67 37.91 -4.58
CA THR A 32 -9.63 37.55 -6.02
C THR A 32 -8.25 37.90 -6.57
N GLY A 33 -7.60 36.95 -7.24
CA GLY A 33 -6.33 37.11 -7.92
C GLY A 33 -6.47 37.69 -9.33
N THR A 34 -5.61 37.22 -10.23
CA THR A 34 -5.41 37.70 -11.60
C THR A 34 -5.24 36.51 -12.53
N ALA A 35 -5.30 36.73 -13.85
CA ALA A 35 -5.12 35.65 -14.83
C ALA A 35 -3.66 35.13 -14.98
N GLY A 36 -2.82 35.28 -13.96
CA GLY A 36 -1.52 34.61 -13.91
C GLY A 36 -1.14 34.30 -12.46
N ASN A 37 -0.06 33.53 -12.27
CA ASN A 37 0.32 32.95 -10.99
C ASN A 37 0.32 33.95 -9.81
N ASP A 38 -0.57 33.69 -8.86
CA ASP A 38 -0.84 34.50 -7.68
C ASP A 38 -0.41 33.81 -6.38
N SER A 39 -0.14 34.63 -5.37
CA SER A 39 0.08 34.15 -4.01
C SER A 39 -0.83 34.91 -3.05
N ILE A 40 -1.79 34.19 -2.49
CA ILE A 40 -2.85 34.72 -1.62
C ILE A 40 -2.65 34.20 -0.20
N LEU A 41 -2.53 35.12 0.76
CA LEU A 41 -2.43 34.80 2.18
C LEU A 41 -3.67 35.32 2.93
N CYS A 42 -4.43 34.41 3.53
CA CYS A 42 -5.50 34.74 4.47
C CYS A 42 -5.01 34.55 5.90
N ASP A 43 -5.09 35.58 6.74
CA ASP A 43 -4.69 35.52 8.14
C ASP A 43 -5.76 36.12 9.07
N THR A 44 -5.53 36.06 10.38
CA THR A 44 -6.53 36.57 11.35
C THR A 44 -6.77 38.08 11.28
N ALA A 45 -5.83 38.86 10.73
CA ALA A 45 -5.96 40.30 10.54
C ALA A 45 -6.71 40.63 9.24
N ASN A 46 -6.62 39.74 8.25
CA ASN A 46 -7.15 39.88 6.91
C ASN A 46 -7.94 38.62 6.57
N GLN A 47 -9.09 38.47 7.24
CA GLN A 47 -9.98 37.35 7.02
C GLN A 47 -10.80 37.60 5.75
N PRO A 48 -10.98 36.57 4.91
CA PRO A 48 -11.78 36.69 3.71
C PRO A 48 -13.23 36.98 4.09
N SER A 49 -13.87 37.85 3.30
CA SER A 49 -15.27 38.25 3.51
C SER A 49 -16.19 37.74 2.41
N GLY A 50 -15.60 37.30 1.29
CA GLY A 50 -16.23 36.53 0.24
C GLY A 50 -15.37 35.33 -0.14
N ILE A 51 -15.77 34.71 -1.25
CA ILE A 51 -15.06 33.58 -1.84
C ILE A 51 -13.66 34.02 -2.25
N VAL A 52 -12.67 33.15 -2.04
CA VAL A 52 -11.27 33.42 -2.39
C VAL A 52 -10.92 32.71 -3.68
N THR A 53 -10.55 33.49 -4.70
CA THR A 53 -10.05 32.98 -5.99
C THR A 53 -8.68 33.54 -6.34
N GLY A 54 -7.86 32.76 -7.03
CA GLY A 54 -6.62 33.16 -7.69
C GLY A 54 -6.82 33.49 -9.18
N GLU A 55 -7.88 32.98 -9.81
CA GLU A 55 -8.14 33.04 -11.26
C GLU A 55 -7.10 32.22 -12.05
N GLY A 56 -6.95 32.41 -13.36
CA GLY A 56 -6.06 31.50 -14.12
C GLY A 56 -4.59 31.62 -13.71
N GLY A 57 -3.85 30.52 -13.70
CA GLY A 57 -2.43 30.56 -13.31
C GLY A 57 -1.98 29.23 -12.69
N ASP A 58 -0.79 29.21 -12.11
CA ASP A 58 -0.49 28.22 -11.04
C ASP A 58 -0.35 29.02 -9.74
N ASP A 59 -1.33 28.90 -8.87
CA ASP A 59 -1.58 29.77 -7.74
C ASP A 59 -1.24 29.11 -6.41
N LEU A 60 -0.91 29.94 -5.43
CA LEU A 60 -0.67 29.51 -4.06
C LEU A 60 -1.58 30.25 -3.10
N ILE A 61 -2.54 29.52 -2.52
CA ILE A 61 -3.43 30.04 -1.48
C ILE A 61 -3.06 29.43 -0.12
N VAL A 62 -2.84 30.27 0.88
CA VAL A 62 -2.54 29.84 2.26
C VAL A 62 -3.52 30.47 3.23
N VAL A 63 -4.26 29.62 3.94
CA VAL A 63 -5.13 30.01 5.05
C VAL A 63 -4.41 29.72 6.36
N GLU A 64 -4.06 30.75 7.12
CA GLU A 64 -3.36 30.60 8.39
C GLU A 64 -4.28 30.06 9.50
N ALA A 65 -3.65 29.49 10.53
CA ALA A 65 -4.36 29.04 11.70
C ALA A 65 -5.11 30.19 12.40
N GLY A 66 -6.34 29.91 12.81
CA GLY A 66 -7.22 30.89 13.47
C GLY A 66 -8.09 31.70 12.52
N VAL A 67 -7.90 31.60 11.21
CA VAL A 67 -8.92 32.05 10.24
C VAL A 67 -10.15 31.15 10.38
N VAL A 68 -11.32 31.76 10.51
CA VAL A 68 -12.60 31.05 10.60
C VAL A 68 -13.59 31.74 9.68
N THR A 69 -14.00 31.04 8.64
CA THR A 69 -14.90 31.53 7.62
C THR A 69 -15.77 30.38 7.09
N THR A 70 -16.83 30.73 6.38
CA THR A 70 -17.75 29.79 5.71
C THR A 70 -17.80 30.11 4.23
N VAL A 71 -16.64 30.48 3.67
CA VAL A 71 -16.50 30.81 2.26
C VAL A 71 -15.71 29.70 1.60
N ASP A 72 -16.06 29.45 0.35
CA ASP A 72 -15.34 28.53 -0.51
C ASP A 72 -14.00 29.14 -0.95
N PHE A 73 -13.10 28.25 -1.32
CA PHE A 73 -11.81 28.58 -1.90
C PHE A 73 -11.65 27.81 -3.21
N GLY A 74 -11.32 28.52 -4.28
CA GLY A 74 -10.99 27.92 -5.57
C GLY A 74 -9.83 28.69 -6.20
N PRO A 75 -8.62 28.14 -6.29
CA PRO A 75 -7.49 28.77 -6.93
C PRO A 75 -7.80 29.37 -8.30
N ASP A 76 -8.58 28.77 -9.19
CA ASP A 76 -9.00 29.48 -10.41
C ASP A 76 -10.35 30.22 -10.25
N THR A 77 -11.47 29.53 -10.46
CA THR A 77 -12.79 30.17 -10.60
C THR A 77 -13.91 29.35 -9.98
N ILE A 78 -14.58 29.89 -8.98
CA ILE A 78 -15.84 29.33 -8.46
C ILE A 78 -17.09 29.61 -9.33
N SER A 79 -16.91 30.09 -10.56
CA SER A 79 -18.00 30.38 -11.51
C SER A 79 -18.22 29.24 -12.51
N THR A 80 -19.01 29.47 -13.56
CA THR A 80 -19.22 28.53 -14.67
C THR A 80 -18.09 28.58 -15.70
N ALA A 81 -17.14 29.50 -15.54
CA ALA A 81 -15.95 29.54 -16.39
C ALA A 81 -15.07 28.33 -16.06
N PRO A 82 -14.47 27.68 -17.07
CA PRO A 82 -13.47 26.65 -16.82
C PRO A 82 -12.29 27.21 -16.03
N GLY A 83 -11.79 26.44 -15.06
CA GLY A 83 -10.51 26.67 -14.41
C GLY A 83 -9.40 25.87 -15.09
N SER A 84 -8.16 26.35 -14.94
CA SER A 84 -6.97 25.57 -15.26
C SER A 84 -5.77 26.06 -14.45
N GLY A 85 -4.91 25.14 -14.03
CA GLY A 85 -3.71 25.51 -13.31
C GLY A 85 -2.95 24.30 -12.78
N ASN A 86 -1.91 24.52 -11.98
CA ASN A 86 -1.42 23.48 -11.07
C ASN A 86 -1.30 24.14 -9.71
N ASP A 87 -2.44 24.23 -9.06
CA ASP A 87 -2.64 25.11 -7.94
C ASP A 87 -2.26 24.44 -6.63
N THR A 88 -1.99 25.26 -5.62
CA THR A 88 -1.67 24.78 -4.28
C THR A 88 -2.50 25.54 -3.27
N LEU A 89 -3.32 24.82 -2.51
CA LEU A 89 -4.04 25.37 -1.38
C LEU A 89 -3.62 24.69 -0.07
N VAL A 90 -3.29 25.50 0.94
CA VAL A 90 -3.00 25.03 2.29
C VAL A 90 -3.95 25.65 3.30
N ASN A 91 -4.89 24.84 3.82
CA ASN A 91 -5.80 25.24 4.87
C ASN A 91 -5.28 24.88 6.27
N ASN A 92 -5.03 25.86 7.13
CA ASN A 92 -4.77 25.65 8.56
C ASN A 92 -5.90 26.19 9.47
N GLY A 93 -6.95 26.75 8.89
CA GLY A 93 -8.06 27.40 9.57
C GLY A 93 -9.34 26.56 9.58
N VAL A 94 -10.49 27.24 9.60
CA VAL A 94 -11.82 26.66 9.38
C VAL A 94 -12.41 27.36 8.17
N ILE A 95 -12.66 26.63 7.10
CA ILE A 95 -13.22 27.10 5.83
C ILE A 95 -14.39 26.21 5.41
N ASP A 96 -15.08 26.59 4.33
CA ASP A 96 -16.11 25.74 3.72
C ASP A 96 -15.45 24.79 2.71
N ASP A 97 -15.81 24.82 1.44
CA ASP A 97 -15.23 23.91 0.45
C ASP A 97 -13.91 24.43 -0.16
N VAL A 98 -13.11 23.48 -0.64
CA VAL A 98 -11.92 23.71 -1.45
C VAL A 98 -12.09 22.99 -2.78
N TYR A 99 -11.96 23.74 -3.86
CA TYR A 99 -11.85 23.23 -5.23
C TYR A 99 -10.44 23.58 -5.70
N GLY A 100 -9.72 22.76 -6.47
CA GLY A 100 -8.42 23.16 -7.01
C GLY A 100 -8.56 24.08 -8.22
N ASP A 101 -9.62 23.93 -9.01
CA ASP A 101 -9.90 24.82 -10.13
C ASP A 101 -11.22 25.57 -9.98
N SER A 102 -12.34 24.83 -9.96
CA SER A 102 -13.64 25.47 -10.14
C SER A 102 -14.79 24.85 -9.37
N ASN A 103 -15.84 25.64 -9.12
CA ASN A 103 -17.05 25.07 -8.54
C ASN A 103 -17.93 24.49 -9.64
N THR A 104 -18.29 25.28 -10.66
CA THR A 104 -19.28 24.86 -11.67
C THR A 104 -18.76 24.75 -13.10
N GLY A 105 -17.59 25.33 -13.40
CA GLY A 105 -16.89 25.13 -14.66
C GLY A 105 -16.22 23.76 -14.71
N SER A 106 -15.66 23.40 -15.86
CA SER A 106 -14.68 22.31 -15.89
C SER A 106 -13.38 22.74 -15.20
N GLY A 107 -12.70 21.81 -14.54
CA GLY A 107 -11.34 22.01 -14.07
C GLY A 107 -10.37 21.14 -14.88
N SER A 108 -9.13 21.60 -14.98
CA SER A 108 -8.02 20.77 -15.38
C SER A 108 -6.73 21.24 -14.72
N GLY A 109 -6.00 20.35 -14.09
CA GLY A 109 -4.73 20.72 -13.47
C GLY A 109 -3.96 19.55 -12.90
N ASN A 110 -2.98 19.83 -12.06
CA ASN A 110 -2.47 18.83 -11.12
C ASN A 110 -2.32 19.56 -9.80
N ASP A 111 -3.40 19.62 -9.06
CA ASP A 111 -3.58 20.49 -7.93
C ASP A 111 -3.11 19.82 -6.64
N THR A 112 -2.67 20.63 -5.68
CA THR A 112 -2.20 20.17 -4.39
C THR A 112 -2.99 20.83 -3.27
N LEU A 113 -3.90 20.08 -2.67
CA LEU A 113 -4.80 20.58 -1.64
C LEU A 113 -4.46 19.95 -0.29
N ILE A 114 -4.10 20.78 0.69
CA ILE A 114 -3.66 20.33 2.02
C ILE A 114 -4.56 20.93 3.10
N ASN A 115 -5.34 20.09 3.76
CA ASN A 115 -6.16 20.48 4.91
C ASN A 115 -5.53 20.04 6.24
N ASN A 116 -4.99 21.00 7.01
CA ASN A 116 -4.56 20.81 8.39
C ASN A 116 -5.61 21.26 9.42
N GLY A 117 -6.69 21.90 8.96
CA GLY A 117 -7.71 22.55 9.77
C GLY A 117 -9.07 21.85 9.70
N THR A 118 -10.10 22.63 9.40
CA THR A 118 -11.44 22.12 9.08
C THR A 118 -11.93 22.68 7.74
N SER A 119 -12.52 21.82 6.91
CA SER A 119 -13.11 22.15 5.62
C SER A 119 -14.40 21.34 5.41
N GLY A 120 -15.21 21.76 4.44
CA GLY A 120 -16.31 21.01 3.82
C GLY A 120 -15.73 19.90 2.95
N ALA A 121 -15.58 20.09 1.65
CA ALA A 121 -14.91 19.13 0.76
C ALA A 121 -13.51 19.62 0.34
N LEU A 122 -12.64 18.69 -0.04
CA LEU A 122 -11.54 18.97 -0.96
C LEU A 122 -11.86 18.25 -2.26
N VAL A 123 -11.88 19.00 -3.35
CA VAL A 123 -12.14 18.52 -4.71
C VAL A 123 -10.95 18.95 -5.55
N GLY A 124 -10.21 18.03 -6.15
CA GLY A 124 -8.96 18.39 -6.83
C GLY A 124 -9.20 19.32 -8.01
N ASP A 125 -10.23 19.12 -8.82
CA ASP A 125 -10.54 20.04 -9.91
C ASP A 125 -11.85 20.81 -9.70
N ALA A 126 -12.99 20.13 -9.91
CA ALA A 126 -14.28 20.78 -10.14
C ALA A 126 -15.48 20.09 -9.51
N ALA A 127 -16.23 20.77 -8.64
CA ALA A 127 -17.40 20.15 -8.00
C ALA A 127 -18.48 19.73 -9.02
N ASP A 128 -18.94 20.68 -9.83
CA ASP A 128 -20.07 20.52 -10.74
C ASP A 128 -19.70 20.45 -12.21
N GLY A 129 -18.44 20.61 -12.58
CA GLY A 129 -17.98 20.40 -13.95
C GLY A 129 -17.11 19.16 -14.09
N VAL A 130 -16.73 18.87 -15.34
CA VAL A 130 -15.77 17.79 -15.63
C VAL A 130 -14.43 18.18 -15.02
N GLY A 131 -13.86 17.31 -14.20
CA GLY A 131 -12.49 17.41 -13.70
C GLY A 131 -11.55 16.54 -14.52
N SER A 132 -10.31 16.99 -14.68
CA SER A 132 -9.24 16.15 -15.17
C SER A 132 -7.88 16.59 -14.63
N GLY A 133 -7.17 15.71 -13.95
CA GLY A 133 -5.85 16.07 -13.44
C GLY A 133 -5.03 14.90 -12.94
N ASN A 134 -3.97 15.16 -12.20
CA ASN A 134 -3.43 14.15 -11.27
C ASN A 134 -3.20 14.88 -9.96
N ASP A 135 -4.23 14.89 -9.14
CA ASP A 135 -4.31 15.77 -8.00
C ASP A 135 -3.73 15.11 -6.75
N THR A 136 -3.28 15.94 -5.81
CA THR A 136 -2.75 15.49 -4.53
C THR A 136 -3.53 16.13 -3.40
N LEU A 137 -4.39 15.33 -2.77
CA LEU A 137 -5.25 15.78 -1.68
C LEU A 137 -4.77 15.17 -0.36
N ILE A 138 -4.49 16.01 0.63
CA ILE A 138 -3.98 15.59 1.94
C ILE A 138 -4.85 16.16 3.05
N ASN A 139 -5.60 15.31 3.74
CA ASN A 139 -6.34 15.66 4.95
C ASN A 139 -5.57 15.25 6.21
N ASN A 140 -5.02 16.22 6.93
CA ASN A 140 -4.46 16.07 8.28
C ASN A 140 -5.44 16.52 9.39
N GLY A 141 -6.48 17.27 9.02
CA GLY A 141 -7.48 17.83 9.91
C GLY A 141 -8.82 17.10 9.88
N THR A 142 -9.90 17.85 9.82
CA THR A 142 -11.26 17.33 9.60
C THR A 142 -11.78 17.86 8.27
N THR A 143 -12.30 17.00 7.41
CA THR A 143 -13.04 17.39 6.21
C THR A 143 -14.33 16.57 6.12
N ALA A 144 -15.34 17.08 5.44
CA ALA A 144 -16.49 16.28 5.07
C ALA A 144 -16.05 15.18 4.10
N ASP A 145 -15.42 15.53 2.98
CA ASP A 145 -15.13 14.60 1.89
C ASP A 145 -13.79 14.90 1.19
N LEU A 146 -13.27 13.91 0.45
CA LEU A 146 -12.14 14.03 -0.49
C LEU A 146 -12.54 13.44 -1.85
N TYR A 147 -12.47 14.24 -2.91
CA TYR A 147 -12.71 13.83 -4.30
C TYR A 147 -11.49 14.23 -5.14
N GLY A 148 -10.85 13.32 -5.85
CA GLY A 148 -9.65 13.68 -6.61
C GLY A 148 -9.98 14.60 -7.76
N ASP A 149 -11.07 14.41 -8.52
CA ASP A 149 -11.40 15.34 -9.62
C ASP A 149 -12.72 16.09 -9.40
N SER A 150 -13.84 15.37 -9.28
CA SER A 150 -15.18 15.97 -9.40
C SER A 150 -16.20 15.44 -8.40
N GLN A 151 -17.23 16.22 -8.12
CA GLN A 151 -18.36 15.74 -7.33
C GLN A 151 -19.46 15.17 -8.23
N THR A 152 -19.92 15.93 -9.23
CA THR A 152 -21.18 15.59 -9.93
C THR A 152 -21.02 15.20 -11.40
N ASN A 153 -19.87 15.49 -12.01
CA ASN A 153 -19.60 15.18 -13.42
C ASN A 153 -18.38 14.28 -13.57
N ASP A 154 -18.11 13.86 -14.81
CA ASP A 154 -17.03 12.94 -15.11
C ASP A 154 -15.70 13.47 -14.54
N GLY A 155 -14.98 12.62 -13.82
CA GLY A 155 -13.60 12.84 -13.40
C GLY A 155 -12.68 11.92 -14.18
N SER A 156 -11.44 12.34 -14.37
CA SER A 156 -10.39 11.49 -14.90
C SER A 156 -9.02 11.95 -14.41
N GLY A 157 -8.28 11.07 -13.77
CA GLY A 157 -6.95 11.44 -13.31
C GLY A 157 -6.16 10.27 -12.81
N SER A 158 -5.06 10.50 -12.12
CA SER A 158 -4.41 9.44 -11.34
C SER A 158 -3.97 10.09 -10.06
N ASP A 159 -4.91 10.14 -9.15
CA ASP A 159 -4.89 11.04 -8.02
C ASP A 159 -4.23 10.39 -6.82
N THR A 160 -3.73 11.23 -5.92
CA THR A 160 -3.14 10.79 -4.65
C THR A 160 -3.91 11.39 -3.49
N LEU A 161 -4.75 10.56 -2.85
CA LEU A 161 -5.60 10.96 -1.75
C LEU A 161 -5.10 10.37 -0.43
N ILE A 162 -4.75 11.23 0.52
CA ILE A 162 -4.17 10.83 1.81
C ILE A 162 -5.01 11.38 2.97
N ASN A 163 -5.65 10.49 3.71
CA ASN A 163 -6.33 10.83 4.95
C ASN A 163 -5.50 10.44 6.18
N ASN A 164 -4.96 11.43 6.89
CA ASN A 164 -4.34 11.28 8.22
C ASN A 164 -5.26 11.72 9.36
N GLY A 165 -6.39 12.34 9.04
CA GLY A 165 -7.30 12.97 9.99
C GLY A 165 -8.68 12.29 10.07
N ILE A 166 -9.73 13.10 10.09
CA ILE A 166 -11.12 12.65 10.10
C ILE A 166 -11.80 13.09 8.80
N ILE A 167 -12.47 12.15 8.16
CA ILE A 167 -13.38 12.37 7.03
C ILE A 167 -14.77 11.96 7.50
N ILE A 168 -15.74 12.85 7.32
CA ILE A 168 -17.11 12.60 7.79
C ILE A 168 -17.84 11.70 6.79
N GLY A 169 -17.78 12.01 5.50
CA GLY A 169 -18.37 11.26 4.40
C GLY A 169 -17.40 10.24 3.82
N GLU A 170 -16.90 10.49 2.61
CA GLU A 170 -16.16 9.53 1.77
C GLU A 170 -14.82 10.02 1.20
N ILE A 171 -14.06 9.06 0.68
CA ILE A 171 -12.91 9.28 -0.20
C ILE A 171 -13.24 8.64 -1.54
N VAL A 172 -13.12 9.40 -2.62
CA VAL A 172 -13.34 8.96 -3.99
C VAL A 172 -12.16 9.44 -4.83
N GLY A 173 -11.52 8.55 -5.59
CA GLY A 173 -10.41 8.88 -6.46
C GLY A 173 -10.80 9.89 -7.52
N ASP A 174 -11.79 9.67 -8.39
CA ASP A 174 -12.20 10.73 -9.33
C ASP A 174 -13.53 11.41 -8.94
N SER A 175 -14.66 10.71 -9.11
CA SER A 175 -16.00 11.33 -9.21
C SER A 175 -17.07 10.66 -8.37
N VAL A 176 -17.84 11.43 -7.59
CA VAL A 176 -18.89 10.86 -6.75
C VAL A 176 -20.08 10.35 -7.56
N LEU A 177 -20.64 11.15 -8.46
CA LEU A 177 -21.95 10.87 -9.09
C LEU A 177 -21.90 10.51 -10.58
N ALA A 178 -20.72 10.54 -11.20
CA ALA A 178 -20.56 10.30 -12.63
C ALA A 178 -19.50 9.22 -12.92
N ASN A 179 -18.94 9.22 -14.13
CA ASN A 179 -17.85 8.31 -14.46
C ASN A 179 -16.57 8.79 -13.77
N GLY A 180 -15.73 7.85 -13.37
CA GLY A 180 -14.36 8.11 -12.90
C GLY A 180 -13.39 7.27 -13.72
N SER A 181 -12.19 7.76 -13.94
CA SER A 181 -11.16 6.95 -14.55
C SER A 181 -9.74 7.39 -14.20
N GLY A 182 -8.98 6.44 -13.68
CA GLY A 182 -7.55 6.29 -13.90
C GLY A 182 -6.90 5.54 -12.75
N ASP A 183 -5.58 5.61 -12.59
CA ASP A 183 -4.89 4.75 -11.62
C ASP A 183 -4.68 5.51 -10.30
N ASP A 184 -5.64 5.45 -9.38
CA ASP A 184 -5.61 6.25 -8.15
C ASP A 184 -4.79 5.61 -7.03
N THR A 185 -4.24 6.45 -6.16
CA THR A 185 -3.55 6.04 -4.94
C THR A 185 -4.24 6.63 -3.71
N ILE A 186 -4.93 5.78 -2.96
CA ILE A 186 -5.69 6.18 -1.78
C ILE A 186 -5.07 5.60 -0.51
N ILE A 187 -4.72 6.45 0.46
CA ILE A 187 -4.13 6.06 1.73
C ILE A 187 -4.95 6.60 2.89
N ASN A 188 -5.67 5.71 3.57
CA ASN A 188 -6.40 6.04 4.79
C ASN A 188 -5.60 5.62 6.04
N ASN A 189 -4.95 6.58 6.69
CA ASN A 189 -4.34 6.43 8.02
C ASN A 189 -5.27 6.88 9.17
N GLY A 190 -6.34 7.61 8.84
CA GLY A 190 -7.26 8.25 9.77
C GLY A 190 -8.57 7.50 9.96
N VAL A 191 -9.67 8.24 10.06
CA VAL A 191 -11.03 7.69 10.19
C VAL A 191 -11.93 8.27 9.11
N VAL A 192 -12.63 7.40 8.39
CA VAL A 192 -13.77 7.71 7.51
C VAL A 192 -15.03 7.26 8.25
N LEU A 193 -15.89 8.21 8.66
CA LEU A 193 -16.94 7.95 9.65
C LEU A 193 -18.22 7.36 9.08
N ALA A 194 -18.80 7.99 8.05
CA ALA A 194 -20.15 7.69 7.60
C ALA A 194 -20.19 6.83 6.33
N SER A 195 -19.19 6.94 5.46
CA SER A 195 -19.19 6.27 4.15
C SER A 195 -17.92 5.43 3.95
N SER A 196 -17.56 5.21 2.70
CA SER A 196 -16.58 4.23 2.25
C SER A 196 -15.43 4.91 1.51
N ILE A 197 -14.51 4.06 1.03
CA ILE A 197 -13.45 4.44 0.09
C ILE A 197 -13.79 3.80 -1.25
N TYR A 198 -13.65 4.56 -2.32
CA TYR A 198 -13.84 4.14 -3.72
C TYR A 198 -12.58 4.52 -4.49
N GLY A 199 -12.06 3.63 -5.35
CA GLY A 199 -11.00 3.96 -6.30
C GLY A 199 -11.50 5.04 -7.25
N ASP A 200 -12.24 4.71 -8.29
CA ASP A 200 -12.74 5.77 -9.19
C ASP A 200 -13.98 6.55 -8.71
N SER A 201 -15.10 5.85 -8.38
CA SER A 201 -16.41 6.48 -8.22
C SER A 201 -17.31 5.90 -7.14
N ALA A 202 -18.03 6.75 -6.42
CA ALA A 202 -19.05 6.31 -5.46
C ALA A 202 -20.36 5.83 -6.13
N SER A 203 -20.59 6.19 -7.39
CA SER A 203 -21.85 5.89 -8.10
C SER A 203 -21.78 4.60 -8.93
N SER A 204 -22.83 4.33 -9.72
CA SER A 204 -22.83 3.26 -10.72
C SER A 204 -22.37 3.75 -12.09
N GLY A 205 -21.54 4.80 -12.13
CA GLY A 205 -20.88 5.28 -13.33
C GLY A 205 -19.98 4.20 -13.93
N VAL A 206 -19.50 4.44 -15.16
CA VAL A 206 -18.39 3.67 -15.70
C VAL A 206 -17.15 4.09 -14.92
N SER A 207 -16.49 3.11 -14.30
CA SER A 207 -15.28 3.27 -13.50
C SER A 207 -14.20 2.41 -14.14
N THR A 208 -13.06 3.02 -14.47
CA THR A 208 -11.93 2.30 -15.04
C THR A 208 -10.60 2.78 -14.47
N GLY A 209 -9.78 1.89 -13.95
CA GLY A 209 -8.54 2.28 -13.30
C GLY A 209 -7.68 1.08 -12.96
N ASN A 210 -6.54 1.25 -12.31
CA ASN A 210 -5.90 0.19 -11.53
C ASN A 210 -5.52 0.81 -10.20
N ASP A 211 -6.42 0.71 -9.24
CA ASP A 211 -6.35 1.52 -8.04
C ASP A 211 -5.48 0.88 -6.97
N THR A 212 -4.76 1.72 -6.23
CA THR A 212 -3.99 1.29 -5.06
C THR A 212 -4.59 1.88 -3.80
N ILE A 213 -5.31 1.05 -3.05
CA ILE A 213 -5.98 1.47 -1.82
C ILE A 213 -5.29 0.85 -0.61
N THR A 214 -4.79 1.68 0.29
CA THR A 214 -4.20 1.25 1.57
C THR A 214 -5.00 1.80 2.76
N ASN A 215 -5.66 0.90 3.50
CA ASN A 215 -6.36 1.25 4.73
C ASN A 215 -5.54 0.84 5.97
N ASN A 216 -4.93 1.81 6.64
CA ASN A 216 -4.30 1.66 7.96
C ASN A 216 -5.23 2.11 9.11
N GLY A 217 -6.28 2.87 8.78
CA GLY A 217 -7.22 3.47 9.70
C GLY A 217 -8.55 2.72 9.83
N THR A 218 -9.63 3.46 10.00
CA THR A 218 -11.00 2.93 10.05
C THR A 218 -11.83 3.47 8.88
N THR A 219 -12.61 2.62 8.23
CA THR A 219 -13.62 3.00 7.22
C THR A 219 -14.83 2.07 7.31
N ASN A 220 -15.93 2.40 6.60
CA ASN A 220 -17.06 1.51 6.46
C ASN A 220 -16.75 0.37 5.49
N SER A 221 -16.70 0.64 4.18
CA SER A 221 -16.32 -0.34 3.16
C SER A 221 -15.17 0.20 2.30
N ILE A 222 -14.60 -0.69 1.48
CA ILE A 222 -13.65 -0.33 0.43
C ILE A 222 -14.15 -0.95 -0.87
N TYR A 223 -14.16 -0.16 -1.93
CA TYR A 223 -14.46 -0.56 -3.30
C TYR A 223 -13.21 -0.32 -4.14
N GLY A 224 -12.79 -1.31 -4.93
CA GLY A 224 -11.66 -1.20 -5.85
C GLY A 224 -11.89 -0.04 -6.80
N ASP A 225 -13.01 -0.04 -7.53
CA ASP A 225 -13.46 1.14 -8.28
C ASP A 225 -14.77 1.75 -7.75
N ASN A 226 -15.90 1.01 -7.80
CA ASN A 226 -17.22 1.60 -7.49
C ASN A 226 -18.20 0.77 -6.66
N ALA A 227 -19.21 1.46 -6.11
CA ALA A 227 -20.19 0.87 -5.21
C ALA A 227 -21.00 -0.30 -5.81
N SER A 228 -21.17 -0.32 -7.12
CA SER A 228 -21.89 -1.38 -7.84
C SER A 228 -21.03 -2.62 -8.13
N GLY A 229 -19.71 -2.53 -7.94
CA GLY A 229 -18.77 -3.61 -8.28
C GLY A 229 -18.74 -3.91 -9.78
N THR A 230 -19.00 -2.91 -10.62
CA THR A 230 -18.99 -3.05 -12.09
C THR A 230 -17.89 -2.23 -12.76
N GLY A 231 -17.04 -1.57 -11.98
CA GLY A 231 -15.83 -0.97 -12.50
C GLY A 231 -14.89 -2.04 -13.05
N THR A 232 -13.89 -1.58 -13.80
CA THR A 232 -12.90 -2.47 -14.41
C THR A 232 -11.50 -1.97 -14.09
N GLY A 233 -10.66 -2.85 -13.58
CA GLY A 233 -9.31 -2.50 -13.19
C GLY A 233 -8.56 -3.67 -12.59
N ASN A 234 -7.25 -3.58 -12.42
CA ASN A 234 -6.52 -4.56 -11.62
C ASN A 234 -6.10 -3.88 -10.32
N ASP A 235 -7.00 -3.91 -9.34
CA ASP A 235 -6.86 -3.13 -8.13
C ASP A 235 -5.97 -3.84 -7.12
N THR A 236 -5.26 -3.04 -6.33
CA THR A 236 -4.48 -3.50 -5.19
C THR A 236 -5.02 -2.87 -3.91
N ILE A 237 -5.72 -3.69 -3.11
CA ILE A 237 -6.31 -3.26 -1.85
C ILE A 237 -5.52 -3.87 -0.69
N THR A 238 -4.85 -3.04 0.11
CA THR A 238 -4.18 -3.46 1.35
C THR A 238 -4.95 -2.98 2.57
N ASN A 239 -5.48 -3.91 3.37
CA ASN A 239 -6.10 -3.59 4.66
C ASN A 239 -5.19 -3.99 5.82
N ASN A 240 -4.74 -2.98 6.56
CA ASN A 240 -4.00 -3.09 7.82
C ASN A 240 -4.85 -2.68 9.04
N GLY A 241 -5.96 -1.97 8.80
CA GLY A 241 -6.84 -1.38 9.81
C GLY A 241 -8.21 -2.05 9.93
N VAL A 242 -9.25 -1.25 10.16
CA VAL A 242 -10.62 -1.70 10.37
C VAL A 242 -11.51 -1.30 9.20
N VAL A 243 -12.20 -2.27 8.62
CA VAL A 243 -13.29 -2.10 7.66
C VAL A 243 -14.55 -2.66 8.32
N ASN A 244 -15.52 -1.81 8.66
CA ASN A 244 -16.73 -2.24 9.38
C ASN A 244 -17.67 -3.08 8.51
N GLY A 245 -17.67 -2.80 7.21
CA GLY A 245 -18.42 -3.46 6.15
C GLY A 245 -17.51 -4.37 5.32
N SER A 246 -17.68 -4.32 4.00
CA SER A 246 -17.04 -5.24 3.06
C SER A 246 -15.84 -4.61 2.36
N ILE A 247 -15.01 -5.47 1.78
CA ILE A 247 -14.05 -5.09 0.75
C ILE A 247 -14.56 -5.72 -0.54
N ILE A 248 -14.77 -4.93 -1.58
CA ILE A 248 -15.25 -5.37 -2.89
C ILE A 248 -14.21 -4.88 -3.90
N ALA A 249 -13.46 -5.79 -4.53
CA ALA A 249 -12.42 -5.41 -5.47
C ALA A 249 -13.07 -4.89 -6.76
N GLY A 250 -13.66 -5.73 -7.60
CA GLY A 250 -14.48 -5.21 -8.69
C GLY A 250 -14.45 -6.14 -9.89
N GLY A 251 -14.36 -5.56 -11.09
CA GLY A 251 -14.04 -6.32 -12.28
C GLY A 251 -12.55 -6.20 -12.60
N GLY A 252 -11.95 -7.26 -13.11
CA GLY A 252 -10.55 -7.33 -13.53
C GLY A 252 -9.75 -8.32 -12.69
N SER A 253 -8.42 -8.17 -12.58
CA SER A 253 -7.57 -9.15 -11.89
C SER A 253 -6.95 -8.54 -10.64
N ASP A 254 -7.67 -8.67 -9.53
CA ASP A 254 -7.41 -7.87 -8.34
C ASP A 254 -6.49 -8.58 -7.34
N THR A 255 -5.86 -7.80 -6.48
CA THR A 255 -5.06 -8.28 -5.35
C THR A 255 -5.52 -7.64 -4.06
N VAL A 256 -6.05 -8.45 -3.14
CA VAL A 256 -6.44 -8.01 -1.80
C VAL A 256 -5.44 -8.55 -0.77
N ILE A 257 -4.83 -7.68 0.02
CA ILE A 257 -3.81 -8.02 1.01
C ILE A 257 -4.31 -7.69 2.43
N MET A 258 -4.32 -8.70 3.29
CA MET A 258 -4.78 -8.59 4.66
C MET A 258 -3.61 -8.71 5.64
N ALA A 259 -3.39 -7.73 6.52
CA ALA A 259 -2.51 -7.90 7.67
C ALA A 259 -3.17 -8.82 8.70
N ALA A 260 -2.92 -10.13 8.59
CA ALA A 260 -3.61 -11.13 9.39
C ALA A 260 -3.36 -10.90 10.89
N GLY A 261 -4.44 -10.92 11.68
CA GLY A 261 -4.40 -10.72 13.12
C GLY A 261 -4.60 -9.27 13.59
N SER A 262 -4.30 -8.28 12.76
CA SER A 262 -4.57 -6.86 13.06
C SER A 262 -5.69 -6.27 12.20
N ALA A 263 -5.76 -6.65 10.92
CA ALA A 263 -6.79 -6.19 10.01
C ALA A 263 -8.14 -6.83 10.36
N VAL A 264 -9.19 -6.02 10.37
CA VAL A 264 -10.58 -6.43 10.63
C VAL A 264 -11.43 -6.08 9.41
N VAL A 265 -12.29 -7.02 9.02
CA VAL A 265 -13.36 -6.82 8.03
C VAL A 265 -14.64 -7.38 8.64
N GLY A 266 -15.64 -6.52 8.84
CA GLY A 266 -16.93 -6.95 9.42
C GLY A 266 -17.84 -7.66 8.44
N GLY A 267 -17.67 -7.40 7.14
CA GLY A 267 -18.39 -7.99 6.03
C GLY A 267 -17.61 -9.08 5.30
N THR A 268 -17.87 -9.20 4.00
CA THR A 268 -17.22 -10.17 3.10
C THR A 268 -16.12 -9.47 2.31
N ILE A 269 -15.02 -10.17 2.07
CA ILE A 269 -13.99 -9.79 1.10
C ILE A 269 -14.38 -10.44 -0.23
N ASP A 270 -14.69 -9.66 -1.24
CA ASP A 270 -15.18 -10.11 -2.54
C ASP A 270 -14.18 -9.69 -3.63
N GLY A 271 -13.59 -10.66 -4.34
CA GLY A 271 -12.70 -10.38 -5.47
C GLY A 271 -13.45 -9.97 -6.74
N GLY A 272 -14.74 -10.32 -6.85
CA GLY A 272 -15.57 -9.94 -7.98
C GLY A 272 -15.29 -10.76 -9.24
N ALA A 273 -15.01 -10.09 -10.36
CA ALA A 273 -14.97 -10.71 -11.67
C ALA A 273 -13.60 -10.62 -12.34
N GLY A 274 -12.82 -11.69 -12.26
CA GLY A 274 -11.73 -11.96 -13.20
C GLY A 274 -10.77 -12.99 -12.64
N TYR A 275 -9.52 -12.60 -12.38
CA TYR A 275 -8.56 -13.48 -11.72
C TYR A 275 -8.01 -12.79 -10.49
N ASP A 276 -8.55 -13.15 -9.33
CA ASP A 276 -8.38 -12.40 -8.10
C ASP A 276 -7.54 -13.20 -7.09
N VAL A 277 -6.67 -12.49 -6.39
CA VAL A 277 -5.75 -13.05 -5.38
C VAL A 277 -6.04 -12.46 -4.01
N LEU A 278 -6.43 -13.30 -3.05
CA LEU A 278 -6.52 -12.92 -1.64
C LEU A 278 -5.27 -13.36 -0.89
N THR A 279 -4.49 -12.39 -0.43
CA THR A 279 -3.24 -12.61 0.29
C THR A 279 -3.39 -12.33 1.78
N PHE A 280 -2.99 -13.30 2.61
CA PHE A 280 -2.85 -13.09 4.05
C PHE A 280 -1.39 -12.88 4.44
N ASN A 281 -1.05 -11.68 4.91
CA ASN A 281 0.23 -11.38 5.52
C ASN A 281 0.21 -11.84 6.99
N VAL A 282 0.67 -13.07 7.22
CA VAL A 282 0.74 -13.68 8.55
C VAL A 282 2.10 -13.39 9.17
N SER A 283 2.10 -12.68 10.30
CA SER A 283 3.32 -12.44 11.09
C SER A 283 3.16 -13.00 12.50
N SER A 284 4.11 -13.82 12.93
CA SER A 284 4.21 -14.34 14.29
C SER A 284 5.66 -14.69 14.60
N THR A 285 6.06 -14.63 15.87
CA THR A 285 7.35 -15.17 16.32
C THR A 285 7.28 -16.66 16.65
N ASP A 286 6.08 -17.25 16.68
CA ASP A 286 5.85 -18.67 16.94
C ASP A 286 5.71 -19.45 15.62
N PRO A 287 6.67 -20.33 15.27
CA PRO A 287 6.61 -21.16 14.07
C PRO A 287 5.36 -22.04 13.99
N ALA A 288 4.84 -22.51 15.12
CA ALA A 288 3.66 -23.37 15.14
C ALA A 288 2.42 -22.62 14.67
N VAL A 289 2.31 -21.33 15.01
CA VAL A 289 1.22 -20.46 14.57
C VAL A 289 1.27 -20.21 13.07
N ILE A 290 2.47 -19.97 12.52
CA ILE A 290 2.66 -19.77 11.08
C ILE A 290 2.30 -21.03 10.30
N LEU A 291 2.77 -22.19 10.79
CA LEU A 291 2.47 -23.48 10.17
C LEU A 291 0.98 -23.80 10.21
N ASP A 292 0.32 -23.58 11.35
CA ASP A 292 -1.13 -23.76 11.49
C ASP A 292 -1.91 -22.85 10.53
N ALA A 293 -1.53 -21.56 10.43
CA ALA A 293 -2.12 -20.63 9.48
C ALA A 293 -1.95 -21.10 8.02
N ALA A 294 -0.73 -21.51 7.64
CA ALA A 294 -0.42 -22.00 6.30
C ALA A 294 -1.22 -23.27 5.95
N GLN A 295 -1.34 -24.21 6.89
CA GLN A 295 -2.13 -25.44 6.68
C GLN A 295 -3.61 -25.14 6.49
N ARG A 296 -4.17 -24.19 7.25
CA ARG A 296 -5.58 -23.79 7.11
C ARG A 296 -5.83 -23.09 5.78
N LEU A 297 -4.93 -22.21 5.35
CA LEU A 297 -5.02 -21.54 4.05
C LEU A 297 -4.91 -22.54 2.89
N ALA A 298 -3.95 -23.46 2.95
CA ALA A 298 -3.78 -24.50 1.93
C ALA A 298 -4.98 -25.47 1.82
N ALA A 299 -5.75 -25.62 2.90
CA ALA A 299 -6.96 -26.43 2.93
C ALA A 299 -8.25 -25.64 2.59
N ALA A 300 -8.17 -24.31 2.52
CA ALA A 300 -9.30 -23.45 2.24
C ALA A 300 -9.62 -23.41 0.74
N ASN A 301 -10.89 -23.13 0.42
CA ASN A 301 -11.35 -22.99 -0.96
C ASN A 301 -11.20 -21.52 -1.41
N PRO A 302 -10.40 -21.22 -2.44
CA PRO A 302 -10.26 -19.86 -2.94
C PRO A 302 -11.59 -19.22 -3.34
N ALA A 303 -12.48 -19.97 -4.01
CA ALA A 303 -13.75 -19.43 -4.50
C ALA A 303 -14.69 -18.90 -3.40
N GLY A 304 -14.46 -19.27 -2.13
CA GLY A 304 -15.15 -18.69 -0.99
C GLY A 304 -15.10 -19.54 0.26
N GLY A 305 -15.14 -18.88 1.42
CA GLY A 305 -15.10 -19.53 2.72
C GLY A 305 -14.99 -18.58 3.89
N THR A 306 -14.80 -19.17 5.07
CA THR A 306 -14.52 -18.47 6.31
C THR A 306 -13.34 -19.14 6.99
N ILE A 307 -12.40 -18.35 7.49
CA ILE A 307 -11.21 -18.81 8.21
C ILE A 307 -10.99 -17.96 9.45
N VAL A 308 -10.44 -18.56 10.49
CA VAL A 308 -9.95 -17.83 11.67
C VAL A 308 -8.43 -17.90 11.68
N LEU A 309 -7.78 -16.74 11.55
CA LEU A 309 -6.33 -16.58 11.58
C LEU A 309 -5.95 -15.60 12.68
N LEU A 310 -5.04 -15.98 13.57
CA LEU A 310 -4.54 -15.13 14.64
C LEU A 310 -5.64 -14.47 15.51
N GLY A 311 -6.78 -15.15 15.66
CA GLY A 311 -7.93 -14.68 16.44
C GLY A 311 -8.91 -13.79 15.68
N GLN A 312 -8.65 -13.46 14.41
CA GLN A 312 -9.57 -12.72 13.54
C GLN A 312 -10.27 -13.67 12.57
N THR A 313 -11.55 -13.41 12.33
CA THR A 313 -12.37 -14.15 11.37
C THR A 313 -12.41 -13.39 10.06
N TYR A 314 -12.07 -14.07 8.96
CA TYR A 314 -12.15 -13.52 7.61
C TYR A 314 -13.12 -14.37 6.80
N THR A 315 -14.04 -13.72 6.09
CA THR A 315 -14.99 -14.35 5.16
C THR A 315 -14.76 -13.78 3.77
N TRP A 316 -14.69 -14.64 2.76
CA TRP A 316 -14.43 -14.22 1.39
C TRP A 316 -15.26 -14.99 0.36
N THR A 317 -15.32 -14.45 -0.86
CA THR A 317 -15.94 -15.05 -2.06
C THR A 317 -15.22 -14.56 -3.31
N ASN A 318 -15.39 -15.28 -4.43
CA ASN A 318 -14.92 -14.87 -5.76
C ASN A 318 -13.42 -14.58 -5.80
N PHE A 319 -12.60 -15.56 -5.39
CA PHE A 319 -11.16 -15.53 -5.61
C PHE A 319 -10.71 -16.82 -6.31
N GLU A 320 -9.75 -16.69 -7.21
CA GLU A 320 -9.13 -17.82 -7.91
C GLU A 320 -7.93 -18.36 -7.13
N GLU A 321 -7.29 -17.50 -6.33
CA GLU A 321 -6.12 -17.86 -5.53
C GLU A 321 -6.19 -17.33 -4.09
N LEU A 322 -5.84 -18.19 -3.13
CA LEU A 322 -5.44 -17.76 -1.79
C LEU A 322 -3.93 -17.83 -1.71
N ALA A 323 -3.29 -16.66 -1.64
CA ALA A 323 -1.86 -16.56 -1.45
C ALA A 323 -1.53 -16.31 0.02
N GLN A 324 -0.33 -16.70 0.42
CA GLN A 324 0.23 -16.34 1.72
C GLN A 324 1.57 -15.66 1.52
N LEU A 325 1.67 -14.41 1.96
CA LEU A 325 2.94 -13.76 2.19
C LEU A 325 3.40 -14.12 3.61
N ILE A 326 4.19 -15.19 3.73
CA ILE A 326 4.83 -15.56 5.00
C ILE A 326 6.08 -14.70 5.17
N PHE A 327 5.97 -13.60 5.93
CA PHE A 327 7.13 -12.76 6.27
C PHE A 327 8.02 -13.33 7.39
N SER A 328 7.68 -14.52 7.90
CA SER A 328 8.44 -15.22 8.93
C SER A 328 9.07 -16.49 8.36
N VAL A 329 10.08 -16.34 7.50
CA VAL A 329 11.11 -17.35 7.41
C VAL A 329 11.87 -17.29 8.74
N VAL A 330 11.47 -18.12 9.69
CA VAL A 330 12.14 -18.18 11.00
C VAL A 330 13.56 -18.67 10.75
N ARG A 331 14.54 -17.82 11.08
CA ARG A 331 15.95 -18.20 11.03
C ARG A 331 16.13 -19.40 11.96
N LEU A 332 16.64 -20.51 11.42
CA LEU A 332 16.82 -21.74 12.19
C LEU A 332 17.98 -21.64 13.19
N ASN A 333 18.96 -20.77 12.92
CA ASN A 333 20.16 -20.59 13.71
C ASN A 333 20.27 -19.19 14.34
N GLY A 334 21.30 -18.98 15.17
CA GLY A 334 21.43 -17.79 16.00
C GLY A 334 21.70 -16.51 15.20
N TYR A 335 21.20 -15.37 15.68
CA TYR A 335 21.31 -14.08 14.97
C TYR A 335 22.76 -13.58 14.78
N GLY A 336 23.70 -14.02 15.61
CA GLY A 336 25.13 -13.67 15.53
C GLY A 336 25.98 -14.59 14.64
N ASP A 337 25.37 -15.60 14.00
CA ASP A 337 26.09 -16.58 13.20
C ASP A 337 26.46 -16.02 11.82
N PRO A 338 27.57 -16.48 11.20
CA PRO A 338 28.05 -16.00 9.90
C PRO A 338 27.17 -16.44 8.70
N LEU A 339 26.15 -17.25 8.96
CA LEU A 339 25.16 -17.69 7.98
C LEU A 339 23.76 -17.59 8.59
N ALA A 340 22.73 -17.40 7.77
CA ALA A 340 21.32 -17.53 8.15
C ALA A 340 20.69 -18.67 7.36
N VAL A 341 20.05 -19.62 8.06
CA VAL A 341 19.35 -20.76 7.45
C VAL A 341 17.86 -20.60 7.64
N PHE A 342 17.11 -20.90 6.57
CA PHE A 342 15.66 -20.80 6.55
C PHE A 342 15.04 -22.04 5.88
N CYS A 343 13.81 -22.39 6.24
CA CYS A 343 13.03 -23.35 5.46
C CYS A 343 12.50 -22.66 4.20
N ALA A 344 12.59 -23.32 3.03
CA ALA A 344 12.11 -22.77 1.76
C ALA A 344 10.60 -22.96 1.57
N LEU A 345 9.94 -22.08 0.81
CA LEU A 345 8.48 -22.06 0.61
C LEU A 345 7.92 -23.33 -0.07
N GLY A 346 8.74 -24.04 -0.87
CA GLY A 346 8.43 -25.34 -1.49
C GLY A 346 8.95 -26.56 -0.72
N GLY A 347 9.37 -26.37 0.53
CA GLY A 347 10.18 -27.31 1.29
C GLY A 347 11.65 -27.29 0.86
N GLY A 348 12.52 -27.79 1.72
CA GLY A 348 13.97 -27.64 1.58
C GLY A 348 14.50 -26.56 2.50
N ILE A 349 15.70 -26.07 2.20
CA ILE A 349 16.32 -24.95 2.92
C ILE A 349 16.97 -23.94 1.99
N GLU A 350 17.01 -22.69 2.45
CA GLU A 350 17.81 -21.61 1.87
C GLU A 350 18.88 -21.17 2.85
N VAL A 351 20.07 -20.87 2.33
CA VAL A 351 21.22 -20.42 3.12
C VAL A 351 21.70 -19.08 2.60
N TYR A 352 21.84 -18.12 3.50
CA TYR A 352 22.37 -16.79 3.25
C TYR A 352 23.66 -16.59 4.06
N VAL A 353 24.69 -16.00 3.47
CA VAL A 353 25.94 -15.65 4.15
C VAL A 353 25.87 -14.21 4.63
N ILE A 354 26.31 -13.95 5.87
CA ILE A 354 26.26 -12.61 6.44
C ILE A 354 27.55 -11.85 6.12
N ALA A 355 27.46 -10.83 5.27
CA ALA A 355 28.56 -9.93 4.91
C ALA A 355 28.16 -8.48 5.22
N GLY A 356 28.90 -7.79 6.09
CA GLY A 356 28.66 -6.37 6.38
C GLY A 356 27.26 -6.06 6.94
N GLN A 357 26.67 -6.98 7.73
CA GLN A 357 25.28 -6.93 8.25
C GLN A 357 24.18 -7.22 7.22
N GLN A 358 24.53 -7.62 6.00
CA GLN A 358 23.56 -8.04 4.99
C GLN A 358 23.63 -9.55 4.78
N GLY A 359 22.47 -10.19 4.59
CA GLY A 359 22.39 -11.57 4.14
C GLY A 359 22.49 -11.63 2.62
N VAL A 360 23.52 -12.29 2.11
CA VAL A 360 23.71 -12.56 0.68
C VAL A 360 23.32 -14.00 0.42
N PHE A 361 22.38 -14.25 -0.50
CA PHE A 361 21.98 -15.60 -0.86
C PHE A 361 23.20 -16.43 -1.27
N ALA A 362 23.35 -17.63 -0.70
CA ALA A 362 24.48 -18.51 -0.98
C ALA A 362 24.05 -19.73 -1.79
N LEU A 363 23.01 -20.44 -1.34
CA LEU A 363 22.47 -21.61 -2.03
C LEU A 363 21.10 -22.00 -1.49
N SER A 364 20.35 -22.77 -2.28
CA SER A 364 19.14 -23.49 -1.85
C SER A 364 19.31 -25.00 -2.03
N VAL A 365 18.62 -25.79 -1.20
CA VAL A 365 18.58 -27.25 -1.30
C VAL A 365 17.12 -27.71 -1.20
N SER A 366 16.63 -28.38 -2.25
CA SER A 366 15.24 -28.87 -2.28
C SER A 366 14.96 -29.94 -1.22
N SER A 367 13.69 -30.07 -0.82
CA SER A 367 13.20 -31.13 0.07
C SER A 367 13.51 -32.54 -0.44
N GLN A 368 13.41 -32.79 -1.76
CA GLN A 368 13.75 -34.09 -2.35
C GLN A 368 15.25 -34.40 -2.23
N THR A 369 16.12 -33.41 -2.44
CA THR A 369 17.58 -33.58 -2.27
C THR A 369 17.92 -33.91 -0.82
N ILE A 370 17.29 -33.23 0.15
CA ILE A 370 17.47 -33.50 1.58
C ILE A 370 16.99 -34.93 1.91
N SER A 371 15.81 -35.33 1.45
CA SER A 371 15.26 -36.67 1.67
C SER A 371 16.19 -37.77 1.16
N ASN A 372 16.60 -37.67 -0.11
CA ASN A 372 17.54 -38.60 -0.73
C ASN A 372 18.89 -38.63 0.00
N GLY A 373 19.36 -37.46 0.41
CA GLY A 373 20.59 -37.27 1.18
C GLY A 373 20.60 -37.99 2.52
N LEU A 374 19.58 -37.76 3.34
CA LEU A 374 19.45 -38.37 4.66
C LEU A 374 19.28 -39.89 4.56
N ALA A 375 18.46 -40.37 3.62
CA ALA A 375 18.29 -41.81 3.39
C ALA A 375 19.61 -42.49 2.99
N ARG A 376 20.40 -41.86 2.12
CA ARG A 376 21.69 -42.39 1.67
C ARG A 376 22.77 -42.30 2.75
N ALA A 377 22.82 -41.22 3.52
CA ALA A 377 23.75 -41.08 4.64
C ALA A 377 23.49 -42.17 5.70
N ALA A 378 22.23 -42.43 6.03
CA ALA A 378 21.83 -43.52 6.92
C ALA A 378 22.20 -44.91 6.36
N GLY A 379 21.90 -45.18 5.08
CA GLY A 379 22.17 -46.49 4.46
C GLY A 379 23.64 -46.80 4.21
N SER A 380 24.49 -45.78 4.02
CA SER A 380 25.93 -45.95 3.77
C SER A 380 26.78 -45.98 5.04
N GLY A 381 26.23 -45.56 6.19
CA GLY A 381 26.99 -45.35 7.42
C GLY A 381 27.97 -44.18 7.37
N SER A 382 27.95 -43.37 6.29
CA SER A 382 28.77 -42.17 6.20
C SER A 382 28.28 -41.13 7.20
N SER A 383 29.18 -40.58 8.02
CA SER A 383 28.83 -39.54 8.98
C SER A 383 28.32 -38.27 8.31
N VAL A 384 28.73 -38.00 7.06
CA VAL A 384 28.42 -36.78 6.32
C VAL A 384 28.30 -37.05 4.81
N LEU A 385 27.29 -36.51 4.15
CA LEU A 385 27.07 -36.56 2.70
C LEU A 385 26.68 -35.17 2.18
N THR A 386 27.42 -34.64 1.21
CA THR A 386 27.18 -33.29 0.67
C THR A 386 25.89 -33.23 -0.13
N LEU A 387 25.04 -32.25 0.17
CA LEU A 387 23.77 -31.96 -0.52
C LEU A 387 23.88 -30.78 -1.48
N GLY A 388 24.71 -29.79 -1.15
CA GLY A 388 24.93 -28.59 -1.94
C GLY A 388 26.16 -27.83 -1.45
N THR A 389 26.85 -27.12 -2.35
CA THR A 389 28.05 -26.33 -2.05
C THR A 389 27.99 -25.00 -2.78
N ALA A 390 28.40 -23.94 -2.12
CA ALA A 390 28.68 -22.62 -2.68
C ALA A 390 30.03 -22.12 -2.13
N ALA A 391 30.53 -20.99 -2.63
CA ALA A 391 31.85 -20.45 -2.25
C ALA A 391 32.03 -20.26 -0.73
N ALA A 392 30.97 -19.89 -0.02
CA ALA A 392 31.04 -19.59 1.42
C ALA A 392 30.21 -20.53 2.30
N ALA A 393 29.43 -21.46 1.73
CA ALA A 393 28.55 -22.35 2.49
C ALA A 393 28.48 -23.77 1.90
N THR A 394 28.29 -24.78 2.75
CA THR A 394 28.08 -26.17 2.31
C THR A 394 27.04 -26.83 3.18
N VAL A 395 26.11 -27.55 2.56
CA VAL A 395 25.03 -28.28 3.24
C VAL A 395 25.29 -29.78 3.13
N TYR A 396 25.11 -30.48 4.24
CA TYR A 396 25.28 -31.92 4.36
C TYR A 396 24.08 -32.61 5.00
N ALA A 397 23.87 -33.87 4.64
CA ALA A 397 23.10 -34.84 5.38
C ALA A 397 24.03 -35.68 6.27
N THR A 398 23.57 -36.03 7.47
CA THR A 398 24.33 -36.87 8.42
C THR A 398 23.65 -38.22 8.62
N SER A 399 24.41 -39.24 9.00
CA SER A 399 23.84 -40.58 9.30
C SER A 399 22.92 -40.60 10.52
N SER A 400 22.98 -39.57 11.38
CA SER A 400 22.05 -39.39 12.50
C SER A 400 20.69 -38.81 12.08
N GLY A 401 20.46 -38.57 10.80
CA GLY A 401 19.21 -38.00 10.28
C GLY A 401 19.11 -36.48 10.41
N GLN A 402 20.23 -35.79 10.63
CA GLN A 402 20.29 -34.33 10.76
C GLN A 402 20.86 -33.68 9.49
N VAL A 403 20.48 -32.42 9.27
CA VAL A 403 21.07 -31.54 8.26
C VAL A 403 22.13 -30.66 8.92
N GLN A 404 23.29 -30.55 8.30
CA GLN A 404 24.41 -29.73 8.76
C GLN A 404 24.72 -28.65 7.72
N VAL A 405 24.80 -27.39 8.12
CA VAL A 405 25.21 -26.26 7.29
C VAL A 405 26.52 -25.72 7.81
N ASN A 406 27.55 -25.71 6.98
CA ASN A 406 28.88 -25.20 7.31
C ASN A 406 29.15 -23.90 6.56
N HIS A 407 29.82 -22.96 7.21
CA HIS A 407 30.40 -21.77 6.60
C HIS A 407 31.91 -21.98 6.34
N ALA A 408 32.46 -21.30 5.34
CA ALA A 408 33.89 -21.36 5.01
C ALA A 408 34.82 -20.91 6.17
N SER A 409 34.31 -20.13 7.12
CA SER A 409 35.06 -19.72 8.33
C SER A 409 35.18 -20.82 9.40
N GLY A 410 34.58 -22.00 9.20
CA GLY A 410 34.57 -23.10 10.16
C GLY A 410 33.37 -23.13 11.11
N PHE A 411 32.42 -22.20 10.98
CA PHE A 411 31.14 -22.28 11.70
C PHE A 411 30.30 -23.45 11.17
N SER A 412 29.59 -24.13 12.06
CA SER A 412 28.69 -25.22 11.72
C SER A 412 27.39 -25.14 12.52
N PHE A 413 26.27 -25.33 11.83
CA PHE A 413 24.94 -25.41 12.41
C PHE A 413 24.29 -26.75 12.02
N MET A 414 23.80 -27.49 13.01
CA MET A 414 23.14 -28.78 12.80
C MET A 414 21.73 -28.75 13.37
N PHE A 415 20.78 -29.33 12.63
CA PHE A 415 19.39 -29.42 13.05
C PHE A 415 18.69 -30.64 12.45
N THR A 416 17.63 -31.09 13.12
CA THR A 416 16.77 -32.17 12.61
C THR A 416 15.71 -31.56 11.71
N TYR A 417 15.80 -31.78 10.40
CA TYR A 417 14.92 -31.12 9.41
C TYR A 417 13.44 -31.20 9.79
N GLN A 418 12.94 -32.39 10.16
CA GLN A 418 11.51 -32.58 10.44
C GLN A 418 10.99 -31.80 11.65
N LEU A 419 11.86 -31.42 12.59
CA LEU A 419 11.47 -30.60 13.74
C LEU A 419 11.26 -29.13 13.37
N PHE A 420 11.89 -28.66 12.29
CA PHE A 420 11.92 -27.25 11.92
C PHE A 420 11.17 -26.96 10.62
N CYS A 421 11.31 -27.83 9.62
CA CYS A 421 10.83 -27.62 8.25
C CYS A 421 9.78 -28.66 7.80
N GLY A 422 9.27 -29.49 8.72
CA GLY A 422 8.19 -30.44 8.44
C GLY A 422 8.59 -31.74 7.75
N GLY A 423 7.60 -32.49 7.28
CA GLY A 423 7.81 -33.81 6.65
C GLY A 423 8.65 -33.73 5.38
N LEU A 424 9.42 -34.79 5.10
CA LEU A 424 10.15 -34.96 3.85
C LEU A 424 9.37 -35.90 2.92
N PRO A 425 9.44 -35.70 1.59
CA PRO A 425 8.89 -36.66 0.62
C PRO A 425 9.65 -37.99 0.71
N ASP A 426 9.05 -39.06 0.17
CA ASP A 426 9.72 -40.36 0.09
C ASP A 426 11.02 -40.26 -0.74
N ALA A 427 12.07 -40.91 -0.24
CA ALA A 427 13.34 -40.95 -0.95
C ALA A 427 13.19 -41.82 -2.22
N ASN A 428 13.47 -41.25 -3.39
CA ASN A 428 13.25 -41.91 -4.68
C ASN A 428 14.51 -42.54 -5.29
N GLY A 429 15.63 -42.55 -4.55
CA GLY A 429 16.88 -43.20 -4.97
C GLY A 429 17.60 -42.51 -6.13
N ALA A 430 17.16 -41.32 -6.56
CA ALA A 430 17.84 -40.57 -7.60
C ALA A 430 19.29 -40.21 -7.17
N PRO A 431 20.27 -40.20 -8.10
CA PRO A 431 21.62 -39.75 -7.78
C PRO A 431 21.58 -38.34 -7.21
N ILE A 432 22.30 -38.11 -6.11
CA ILE A 432 22.62 -36.76 -5.63
C ILE A 432 23.68 -36.21 -6.59
N GLY A 433 23.24 -35.81 -7.79
CA GLY A 433 24.08 -35.11 -8.73
C GLY A 433 24.32 -33.69 -8.23
N ALA A 434 25.56 -33.21 -8.37
CA ALA A 434 25.81 -31.77 -8.32
C ALA A 434 24.81 -31.11 -9.26
N GLN A 435 23.89 -30.31 -8.71
CA GLN A 435 23.07 -29.45 -9.54
C GLN A 435 24.04 -28.63 -10.41
N PRO A 436 23.76 -28.47 -11.72
CA PRO A 436 24.46 -27.45 -12.49
C PRO A 436 24.34 -26.15 -11.72
N GLU A 437 25.44 -25.40 -11.59
CA GLU A 437 25.39 -24.02 -11.14
C GLU A 437 24.30 -23.34 -11.97
N LEU A 438 23.18 -22.99 -11.34
CA LEU A 438 22.16 -22.15 -11.92
C LEU A 438 22.77 -20.75 -11.99
N GLU A 439 23.59 -20.52 -13.02
CA GLU A 439 23.86 -19.18 -13.55
C GLU A 439 22.64 -18.73 -14.36
N ASP A 440 21.49 -18.61 -13.71
CA ASP A 440 20.47 -17.67 -14.16
C ASP A 440 20.51 -16.53 -13.15
N GLU A 441 20.89 -15.34 -13.62
CA GLU A 441 20.77 -14.09 -12.88
C GLU A 441 19.32 -13.96 -12.41
N LEU A 442 19.06 -14.35 -11.16
CA LEU A 442 17.89 -13.88 -10.46
C LEU A 442 18.01 -12.34 -10.41
N PRO A 443 17.00 -11.58 -10.88
CA PRO A 443 17.01 -10.14 -10.73
C PRO A 443 17.19 -9.82 -9.24
N GLY A 444 18.08 -8.87 -8.95
CA GLY A 444 18.58 -8.59 -7.61
C GLY A 444 17.48 -8.30 -6.59
N ASN A 445 16.94 -9.35 -5.97
CA ASN A 445 16.10 -9.26 -4.80
C ASN A 445 17.04 -9.16 -3.59
N SER A 446 17.58 -7.96 -3.39
CA SER A 446 18.16 -7.58 -2.12
C SER A 446 17.09 -7.74 -1.04
N ILE A 447 17.23 -8.74 -0.16
CA ILE A 447 16.53 -8.73 1.12
C ILE A 447 17.12 -7.56 1.91
N ILE A 448 16.44 -6.41 1.86
CA ILE A 448 16.69 -5.30 2.78
C ILE A 448 16.04 -5.69 4.09
N ASN A 449 16.82 -6.26 5.01
CA ASN A 449 16.51 -6.12 6.43
C ASN A 449 17.60 -5.30 7.10
N ARG A 450 17.17 -4.13 7.59
CA ARG A 450 17.96 -3.08 8.24
C ARG A 450 18.30 -3.47 9.69
N PRO A 451 19.36 -2.87 10.27
CA PRO A 451 19.87 -3.25 11.57
C PRO A 451 18.93 -2.86 12.71
N PHE A 452 18.81 -3.74 13.70
CA PHE A 452 18.30 -3.41 15.03
C PHE A 452 19.47 -2.81 15.84
N SER A 453 19.30 -1.59 16.35
CA SER A 453 20.24 -0.95 17.26
C SER A 453 19.70 -1.01 18.69
N GLY A 454 20.40 -1.73 19.57
CA GLY A 454 20.27 -1.66 21.02
C GLY A 454 19.17 -2.54 21.60
#